data_AF-A0A0A1U8Z0-F1
#
_entry.id   AF-A0A0A1U8Z0-F1
#
_cell.length_a   1.000
_cell.length_b   1.000
_cell.length_c   1.000
_cell.angle_alpha   90.00
_cell.angle_beta   90.00
_cell.angle_gamma   90.00
#
_symmetry.space_group_name_H-M   'P 1'
#
loop_
_entity.id
_entity.type
_entity.pdbx_description
1 polymer ?
#
loop_
_entity_poly.entity_id
_entity_poly.type
_entity_poly.pdbx_seq_one_letter_code
_entity_poly.pdbx_strand_id
1 'polypeptide(L)'
;MSTEQLTQKKRLEPFYLMNVVLYIDSFNTLQKFHMVSKATNQAIISLKTNPELGQSSIRIAIAYNGFNKLKLIKKELNIFTGIETLNLPSDILTQLDSSTYNQVELIQVNKYIQLMDKDNTTGKQQILKDLAPKLCKVAFDVMNAEFLLSTTFEKLREVTINVALFTITEDSITKYLEFIKETKCIKKATIIFNGNKVVAISKFLENYKSEVLAVHLQCFMLYELDPSRLLEMADKTDFPVAVWDTTVCKLENWMLDKRIVVLPVVHNRMHVTSAMENSPLYKQFKEKYLIQLN
;
A
#
# COMPACT_ATOMS: atom_id res chain seq x y z
N MET A 1 -22.06 -50.13 17.20
CA MET A 1 -21.23 -48.95 16.88
C MET A 1 -21.05 -48.16 18.16
N SER A 2 -19.82 -48.04 18.65
CA SER A 2 -19.51 -47.38 19.91
C SER A 2 -19.79 -45.88 19.83
N THR A 3 -20.30 -45.33 20.93
CA THR A 3 -20.66 -43.93 21.15
C THR A 3 -19.45 -42.97 21.13
N GLU A 4 -18.26 -43.44 20.75
CA GLU A 4 -17.00 -42.69 20.78
C GLU A 4 -16.68 -41.95 19.47
N GLN A 5 -17.49 -42.09 18.42
CA GLN A 5 -17.23 -41.43 17.13
C GLN A 5 -17.96 -40.08 16.93
N LEU A 6 -18.77 -39.65 17.89
CA LEU A 6 -19.55 -38.40 17.83
C LEU A 6 -18.99 -37.36 18.80
N THR A 7 -17.85 -36.75 18.44
CA THR A 7 -17.45 -35.34 18.68
C THR A 7 -15.93 -35.18 18.59
N GLN A 8 -15.33 -35.49 17.43
CA GLN A 8 -14.10 -34.77 17.08
C GLN A 8 -14.51 -33.31 16.80
N LYS A 9 -14.54 -32.47 17.86
CA LYS A 9 -14.56 -31.01 17.71
C LYS A 9 -13.36 -30.64 16.85
N LYS A 10 -13.58 -30.41 15.55
CA LYS A 10 -12.57 -29.84 14.65
C LYS A 10 -12.13 -28.52 15.26
N ARG A 11 -10.94 -28.50 15.85
CA ARG A 11 -10.35 -27.28 16.41
C ARG A 11 -9.73 -26.53 15.25
N LEU A 12 -10.03 -25.25 15.12
CA LEU A 12 -9.36 -24.37 14.17
C LEU A 12 -7.87 -24.35 14.49
N GLU A 13 -7.04 -24.69 13.51
CA GLU A 13 -5.60 -24.67 13.67
C GLU A 13 -5.10 -23.22 13.79
N PRO A 14 -4.00 -22.98 14.54
CA PRO A 14 -3.43 -21.65 14.72
C PRO A 14 -3.17 -20.92 13.39
N PHE A 15 -2.78 -21.64 12.34
CA PHE A 15 -2.56 -21.08 11.00
C PHE A 15 -3.79 -20.33 10.45
N TYR A 16 -4.98 -20.90 10.54
CA TYR A 16 -6.21 -20.23 10.08
C TYR A 16 -6.57 -19.04 10.98
N LEU A 17 -6.30 -19.17 12.27
CA LEU A 17 -6.54 -18.10 13.24
C LEU A 17 -5.60 -16.91 13.03
N MET A 18 -4.38 -17.11 12.50
CA MET A 18 -3.48 -16.01 12.15
C MET A 18 -4.10 -15.05 11.12
N ASN A 19 -4.81 -15.58 10.11
CA ASN A 19 -5.53 -14.75 9.16
C ASN A 19 -6.62 -13.93 9.85
N VAL A 20 -7.35 -14.53 10.80
CA VAL A 20 -8.38 -13.81 11.57
C VAL A 20 -7.77 -12.65 12.36
N VAL A 21 -6.59 -12.84 12.97
CA VAL A 21 -5.90 -11.78 13.74
C VAL A 21 -5.64 -10.54 12.88
N LEU A 22 -5.31 -10.71 11.59
CA LEU A 22 -5.06 -9.59 10.67
C LEU A 22 -6.30 -8.71 10.40
N TYR A 23 -7.50 -9.25 10.59
CA TYR A 23 -8.75 -8.52 10.39
C TYR A 23 -9.33 -7.93 11.68
N ILE A 24 -8.69 -8.16 12.83
CA ILE A 24 -9.12 -7.54 14.10
C ILE A 24 -8.83 -6.04 14.03
N ASP A 25 -9.85 -5.23 14.23
CA ASP A 25 -9.80 -3.77 14.03
C ASP A 25 -9.57 -2.97 15.33
N SER A 26 -9.58 -3.64 16.48
CA SER A 26 -9.56 -3.00 17.80
C SER A 26 -8.77 -3.80 18.83
N PHE A 27 -8.04 -3.06 19.68
CA PHE A 27 -7.21 -3.65 20.72
C PHE A 27 -8.02 -4.47 21.73
N ASN A 28 -9.22 -4.00 22.10
CA ASN A 28 -10.09 -4.73 23.02
C ASN A 28 -10.53 -6.09 22.45
N THR A 29 -10.81 -6.14 21.15
CA THR A 29 -11.17 -7.39 20.46
C THR A 29 -9.96 -8.31 20.38
N LEU A 30 -8.77 -7.76 20.10
CA LEU A 30 -7.53 -8.52 20.12
C LEU A 30 -7.25 -9.13 21.50
N GLN A 31 -7.42 -8.36 22.58
CA GLN A 31 -7.26 -8.84 23.95
C GLN A 31 -8.25 -9.97 24.27
N LYS A 32 -9.53 -9.81 23.89
CA LYS A 32 -10.52 -10.86 24.08
C LYS A 32 -10.14 -12.11 23.29
N PHE A 33 -9.75 -11.95 22.02
CA PHE A 33 -9.33 -13.05 21.14
C PHE A 33 -8.15 -13.83 21.72
N HIS A 34 -7.12 -13.12 22.22
CA HIS A 34 -5.97 -13.70 22.91
C HIS A 34 -6.40 -14.60 24.09
N MET A 35 -7.48 -14.25 24.79
CA MET A 35 -7.98 -14.99 25.95
C MET A 35 -8.94 -16.14 25.61
N VAL A 36 -9.42 -16.27 24.36
CA VAL A 36 -10.43 -17.28 24.00
C VAL A 36 -9.90 -18.71 24.16
N SER A 37 -8.67 -18.98 23.71
CA SER A 37 -8.10 -20.34 23.75
C SER A 37 -6.57 -20.33 23.63
N LYS A 38 -5.94 -21.49 23.91
CA LYS A 38 -4.50 -21.66 23.65
C LYS A 38 -4.14 -21.47 22.16
N ALA A 39 -5.03 -21.89 21.25
CA ALA A 39 -4.79 -21.79 19.82
C ALA A 39 -4.81 -20.34 19.31
N THR A 40 -5.67 -19.49 19.87
CA THR A 40 -5.71 -18.06 19.54
C THR A 40 -4.49 -17.31 20.07
N ASN A 41 -4.02 -17.66 21.27
CA ASN A 41 -2.74 -17.16 21.78
C ASN A 41 -1.56 -17.60 20.89
N GLN A 42 -1.47 -18.89 20.55
CA GLN A 42 -0.43 -19.40 19.64
C GLN A 42 -0.46 -18.70 18.27
N ALA A 43 -1.64 -18.42 17.72
CA ALA A 43 -1.77 -17.68 16.47
C ALA A 43 -1.21 -16.26 16.58
N ILE A 44 -1.48 -15.55 17.69
CA ILE A 44 -0.91 -14.22 17.96
C ILE A 44 0.61 -14.28 18.08
N ILE A 45 1.16 -15.21 18.87
CA ILE A 45 2.60 -15.34 19.10
C ILE A 45 3.33 -15.72 17.79
N SER A 46 2.70 -16.56 16.96
CA SER A 46 3.26 -17.00 15.67
C SER A 46 3.17 -15.91 14.59
N LEU A 47 2.38 -14.85 14.83
CA LEU A 47 2.27 -13.74 13.90
C LEU A 47 3.51 -12.85 14.02
N LYS A 48 4.31 -12.83 12.96
CA LYS A 48 5.53 -12.01 12.85
C LYS A 48 5.27 -10.53 12.57
N THR A 49 4.00 -10.14 12.50
CA THR A 49 3.58 -8.77 12.20
C THR A 49 2.33 -8.40 13.00
N ASN A 50 2.14 -7.13 13.35
CA ASN A 50 0.92 -6.67 14.01
C ASN A 50 -0.16 -6.28 12.98
N PRO A 51 -1.46 -6.44 13.32
CA PRO A 51 -2.54 -5.81 12.56
C PRO A 51 -2.49 -4.29 12.72
N GLU A 52 -2.91 -3.55 11.69
CA GLU A 52 -3.03 -2.09 11.78
C GLU A 52 -4.35 -1.72 12.46
N LEU A 53 -4.37 -1.76 13.79
CA LEU A 53 -5.56 -1.50 14.59
C LEU A 53 -6.10 -0.08 14.38
N GLY A 54 -7.43 0.03 14.26
CA GLY A 54 -8.15 1.31 14.24
C GLY A 54 -8.14 2.09 12.93
N GLN A 55 -7.57 1.57 11.84
CA GLN A 55 -7.55 2.24 10.53
C GLN A 55 -8.67 1.78 9.59
N SER A 56 -9.18 0.56 9.75
CA SER A 56 -10.25 0.00 8.92
C SER A 56 -11.65 0.53 9.25
N SER A 57 -11.84 1.13 10.44
CA SER A 57 -13.12 1.66 10.90
C SER A 57 -13.02 3.15 11.20
N ILE A 58 -13.71 3.98 10.41
CA ILE A 58 -13.77 5.45 10.59
C ILE A 58 -14.20 5.80 12.03
N ARG A 59 -15.12 5.04 12.62
CA ARG A 59 -15.57 5.25 14.01
C ARG A 59 -14.44 5.05 15.00
N ILE A 60 -13.60 4.05 14.77
CA ILE A 60 -12.43 3.75 15.62
C ILE A 60 -11.34 4.80 15.34
N ALA A 61 -11.06 5.15 14.08
CA ALA A 61 -10.09 6.19 13.73
C ALA A 61 -10.40 7.55 14.41
N ILE A 62 -11.68 7.94 14.45
CA ILE A 62 -12.13 9.16 15.14
C ILE A 62 -11.95 9.04 16.67
N ALA A 63 -12.35 7.91 17.26
CA ALA A 63 -12.18 7.67 18.70
C ALA A 63 -10.70 7.62 19.13
N TYR A 64 -9.83 7.14 18.25
CA TYR A 64 -8.38 7.02 18.50
C TYR A 64 -7.57 8.26 18.09
N ASN A 65 -8.15 9.24 17.39
CA ASN A 65 -7.49 10.52 17.11
C ASN A 65 -7.17 11.32 18.39
N GLY A 66 -7.86 11.05 19.51
CA GLY A 66 -7.54 11.60 20.84
C GLY A 66 -6.71 10.66 21.73
N PHE A 67 -6.50 9.41 21.32
CA PHE A 67 -5.74 8.42 22.09
C PHE A 67 -4.28 8.46 21.68
N ASN A 68 -3.36 8.38 22.64
CA ASN A 68 -1.92 8.33 22.36
C ASN A 68 -1.61 7.04 21.58
N LYS A 69 -1.49 7.14 20.24
CA LYS A 69 -1.27 6.00 19.33
C LYS A 69 0.04 5.27 19.64
N LEU A 70 1.08 5.97 20.10
CA LEU A 70 2.32 5.35 20.58
C LEU A 70 2.05 4.41 21.77
N LYS A 71 1.17 4.81 22.70
CA LYS A 71 0.77 3.93 23.83
C LYS A 71 0.06 2.67 23.34
N LEU A 72 -0.73 2.75 22.26
CA LEU A 72 -1.35 1.59 21.65
C LEU A 72 -0.30 0.66 21.04
N ILE A 73 0.64 1.19 20.24
CA ILE A 73 1.74 0.41 19.66
C ILE A 73 2.55 -0.29 20.74
N LYS A 74 2.92 0.42 21.82
CA LYS A 74 3.63 -0.20 22.96
C LYS A 74 2.82 -1.34 23.60
N LYS A 75 1.50 -1.23 23.66
CA LYS A 75 0.64 -2.31 24.14
C LYS A 75 0.54 -3.48 23.15
N GLU A 76 0.51 -3.21 21.85
CA GLU A 76 0.55 -4.24 20.81
C GLU A 76 1.84 -5.04 20.87
N LEU A 77 2.99 -4.37 21.02
CA LEU A 77 4.30 -5.04 21.18
C LEU A 77 4.35 -5.98 22.40
N ASN A 78 3.61 -5.68 23.46
CA ASN A 78 3.50 -6.59 24.61
C ASN A 78 2.65 -7.85 24.33
N ILE A 79 1.76 -7.80 23.34
CA ILE A 79 0.92 -8.94 22.93
C ILE A 79 1.61 -9.76 21.83
N PHE A 80 2.23 -9.09 20.86
CA PHE A 80 2.95 -9.71 19.74
C PHE A 80 4.43 -9.88 20.07
N THR A 81 4.75 -10.80 20.97
CA THR A 81 6.12 -11.01 21.46
C THR A 81 7.10 -11.58 20.42
N GLY A 82 6.58 -12.20 19.34
CA GLY A 82 7.36 -12.73 18.21
C GLY A 82 7.41 -11.80 16.99
N ILE A 83 7.12 -10.52 17.16
CA ILE A 83 7.04 -9.57 16.04
C ILE A 83 8.40 -9.32 15.39
N GLU A 84 8.48 -9.51 14.08
CA GLU A 84 9.67 -9.18 13.27
C GLU A 84 9.43 -7.90 12.48
N THR A 85 8.19 -7.68 12.02
CA THR A 85 7.79 -6.53 11.19
C THR A 85 6.69 -5.72 11.86
N LEU A 86 6.98 -4.47 12.19
CA LEU A 86 6.04 -3.55 12.81
C LEU A 86 5.31 -2.70 11.73
N ASN A 87 4.01 -2.90 11.61
CA ASN A 87 3.10 -2.09 10.80
C ASN A 87 2.67 -0.85 11.56
N LEU A 88 2.88 0.32 10.96
CA LEU A 88 2.61 1.62 11.58
C LEU A 88 1.91 2.58 10.62
N PRO A 89 1.06 3.48 11.16
CA PRO A 89 0.61 4.63 10.40
C PRO A 89 1.70 5.72 10.37
N SER A 90 1.70 6.58 9.36
CA SER A 90 2.75 7.59 9.15
C SER A 90 2.77 8.72 10.19
N ASP A 91 1.64 8.97 10.87
CA ASP A 91 1.46 10.07 11.80
C ASP A 91 2.12 9.86 13.17
N ILE A 92 2.52 8.61 13.48
CA ILE A 92 3.19 8.29 14.75
C ILE A 92 4.71 8.23 14.63
N LEU A 93 5.26 8.35 13.41
CA LEU A 93 6.70 8.17 13.18
C LEU A 93 7.53 9.10 14.05
N THR A 94 7.14 10.38 14.16
CA THR A 94 7.84 11.37 15.00
C THR A 94 7.71 11.15 16.50
N GLN A 95 6.83 10.24 16.93
CA GLN A 95 6.62 9.90 18.33
C GLN A 95 7.34 8.60 18.71
N LEU A 96 7.91 7.86 17.74
CA LEU A 96 8.64 6.63 18.01
C LEU A 96 9.97 6.95 18.69
N ASP A 97 10.19 6.32 19.84
CA ASP A 97 11.49 6.30 20.48
C ASP A 97 12.32 5.11 20.00
N SER A 98 13.65 5.21 20.16
CA SER A 98 14.59 4.16 19.79
C SER A 98 14.34 2.84 20.50
N SER A 99 13.86 2.89 21.74
CA SER A 99 13.49 1.69 22.48
C SER A 99 12.38 0.89 21.80
N THR A 100 11.45 1.56 21.12
CA THR A 100 10.32 0.93 20.43
C THR A 100 10.77 0.28 19.12
N TYR A 101 11.46 1.02 18.26
CA TYR A 101 11.86 0.48 16.94
C TYR A 101 13.07 -0.46 16.99
N ASN A 102 13.84 -0.47 18.08
CA ASN A 102 14.93 -1.44 18.27
C ASN A 102 14.43 -2.85 18.61
N GLN A 103 13.18 -3.01 19.06
CA GLN A 103 12.58 -4.31 19.35
C GLN A 103 12.25 -5.14 18.12
N VAL A 104 12.20 -4.51 16.94
CA VAL A 104 11.73 -5.14 15.69
C VAL A 104 12.79 -5.09 14.62
N GLU A 105 12.78 -6.04 13.69
CA GLU A 105 13.75 -6.09 12.61
C GLU A 105 13.36 -5.12 11.48
N LEU A 106 12.08 -5.08 11.14
CA LEU A 106 11.52 -4.38 9.98
C LEU A 106 10.38 -3.46 10.40
N ILE A 107 10.17 -2.40 9.61
CA ILE A 107 9.08 -1.44 9.79
C ILE A 107 8.38 -1.22 8.45
N GLN A 108 7.06 -1.31 8.47
CA GLN A 108 6.19 -1.02 7.34
C GLN A 108 5.28 0.16 7.69
N VAL A 109 5.25 1.16 6.81
CA VAL A 109 4.40 2.35 6.97
C VAL A 109 3.30 2.31 5.92
N ASN A 110 2.04 2.19 6.37
CA ASN A 110 0.88 1.94 5.50
C ASN A 110 0.20 3.21 4.95
N LYS A 111 0.64 4.39 5.39
CA LYS A 111 0.14 5.69 4.90
C LYS A 111 1.27 6.52 4.31
N TYR A 112 0.87 7.48 3.46
CA TYR A 112 1.79 8.45 2.90
C TYR A 112 2.51 9.22 4.01
N ILE A 113 3.82 9.31 3.85
CA ILE A 113 4.67 10.22 4.58
C ILE A 113 4.70 11.51 3.79
N GLN A 114 4.10 12.56 4.36
CA GLN A 114 4.16 13.91 3.82
C GLN A 114 5.49 14.55 4.22
N LEU A 115 6.35 14.78 3.23
CA LEU A 115 7.58 15.54 3.36
C LEU A 115 7.33 16.98 2.90
N MET A 116 6.59 17.76 3.70
CA MET A 116 6.33 19.19 3.43
C MET A 116 7.56 20.06 3.73
N ASP A 117 7.75 21.13 2.96
CA ASP A 117 8.99 21.91 2.91
C ASP A 117 9.23 22.83 4.14
N LYS A 118 10.54 22.98 4.44
CA LYS A 118 11.31 23.90 5.31
C LYS A 118 11.10 24.03 6.83
N ASP A 119 9.90 24.26 7.39
CA ASP A 119 9.85 24.79 8.77
C ASP A 119 9.64 23.74 9.89
N ASN A 120 9.24 22.51 9.56
CA ASN A 120 9.05 21.43 10.53
C ASN A 120 9.60 20.08 10.04
N THR A 121 10.47 20.15 9.03
CA THR A 121 10.91 19.02 8.20
C THR A 121 12.10 18.29 8.80
N THR A 122 12.90 18.96 9.66
CA THR A 122 14.08 18.39 10.32
C THR A 122 13.75 17.21 11.22
N GLY A 123 12.70 17.29 12.05
CA GLY A 123 12.33 16.20 12.96
C GLY A 123 11.84 14.94 12.23
N LYS A 124 10.98 15.12 11.22
CA LYS A 124 10.45 14.02 10.39
C LYS A 124 11.53 13.39 9.51
N GLN A 125 12.39 14.20 8.90
CA GLN A 125 13.50 13.68 8.09
C GLN A 125 14.54 12.96 8.94
N GLN A 126 14.86 13.49 10.14
CA GLN A 126 15.82 12.85 11.03
C GLN A 126 15.31 11.49 11.48
N ILE A 127 14.06 11.40 11.97
CA ILE A 127 13.52 10.10 12.38
C ILE A 127 13.43 9.13 11.18
N LEU A 128 13.15 9.62 9.98
CA LEU A 128 13.16 8.76 8.79
C LEU A 128 14.55 8.25 8.43
N LYS A 129 15.60 9.07 8.59
CA LYS A 129 16.99 8.61 8.44
C LYS A 129 17.32 7.55 9.48
N ASP A 130 16.90 7.74 10.73
CA ASP A 130 17.14 6.79 11.81
C ASP A 130 16.40 5.45 11.57
N LEU A 131 15.21 5.51 10.95
CA LEU A 131 14.40 4.34 10.62
C LEU A 131 14.76 3.69 9.28
N ALA A 132 15.45 4.40 8.37
CA ALA A 132 15.76 3.94 7.02
C ALA A 132 16.38 2.53 6.93
N PRO A 133 17.29 2.11 7.83
CA PRO A 133 17.84 0.75 7.81
C PRO A 133 16.81 -0.35 8.09
N LYS A 134 15.67 -0.02 8.72
CA LYS A 134 14.60 -0.96 9.10
C LYS A 134 13.38 -0.85 8.21
N LEU A 135 13.20 0.26 7.49
CA LEU A 135 12.04 0.47 6.62
C LEU A 135 12.02 -0.54 5.48
N CYS A 136 11.00 -1.40 5.46
CA CYS A 136 10.80 -2.41 4.42
C CYS A 136 9.69 -2.03 3.44
N LYS A 137 8.74 -1.17 3.86
CA LYS A 137 7.67 -0.65 3.01
C LYS A 137 7.27 0.77 3.41
N VAL A 138 7.14 1.65 2.43
CA VAL A 138 6.77 3.06 2.67
C VAL A 138 6.06 3.67 1.45
N ALA A 139 5.17 4.62 1.71
CA ALA A 139 4.60 5.49 0.69
C ALA A 139 5.05 6.94 0.94
N PHE A 140 5.57 7.61 -0.09
CA PHE A 140 5.96 9.01 -0.04
C PHE A 140 4.94 9.84 -0.79
N ASP A 141 4.47 10.93 -0.15
CA ASP A 141 3.72 12.00 -0.80
C ASP A 141 4.67 13.18 -0.93
N VAL A 142 4.90 13.56 -2.17
CA VAL A 142 6.26 13.79 -2.62
C VAL A 142 6.48 15.28 -2.86
N MET A 143 7.40 15.92 -2.12
CA MET A 143 7.91 17.27 -2.43
C MET A 143 9.42 17.44 -2.23
N ASN A 144 10.15 16.45 -1.70
CA ASN A 144 11.61 16.55 -1.49
C ASN A 144 12.35 15.30 -2.01
N ALA A 145 12.86 15.38 -3.24
CA ALA A 145 13.58 14.29 -3.90
C ALA A 145 15.00 14.11 -3.35
N GLU A 146 15.61 15.22 -2.92
CA GLU A 146 16.98 15.25 -2.40
C GLU A 146 17.12 14.42 -1.12
N PHE A 147 16.09 14.43 -0.28
CA PHE A 147 16.06 13.58 0.92
C PHE A 147 16.17 12.09 0.57
N LEU A 148 15.47 11.63 -0.46
CA LEU A 148 15.46 10.21 -0.83
C LEU A 148 16.79 9.79 -1.45
N LEU A 149 17.38 10.63 -2.30
CA LEU A 149 18.69 10.38 -2.89
C LEU A 149 19.83 10.42 -1.85
N SER A 150 19.66 11.18 -0.76
CA SER A 150 20.65 11.28 0.32
C SER A 150 20.48 10.25 1.45
N THR A 151 19.50 9.35 1.35
CA THR A 151 19.19 8.38 2.41
C THR A 151 19.31 6.95 1.89
N THR A 152 20.10 6.14 2.58
CA THR A 152 20.27 4.73 2.23
C THR A 152 19.18 3.88 2.87
N PHE A 153 18.43 3.14 2.05
CA PHE A 153 17.42 2.19 2.51
C PHE A 153 17.86 0.75 2.20
N GLU A 154 18.39 0.04 3.20
CA GLU A 154 18.96 -1.29 2.98
C GLU A 154 17.91 -2.40 2.84
N LYS A 155 16.76 -2.23 3.50
CA LYS A 155 15.70 -3.25 3.59
C LYS A 155 14.42 -2.89 2.83
N LEU A 156 14.39 -1.75 2.14
CA LEU A 156 13.19 -1.25 1.45
C LEU A 156 12.82 -2.15 0.26
N ARG A 157 11.78 -2.97 0.43
CA ARG A 157 11.27 -3.88 -0.61
C ARG A 157 10.13 -3.29 -1.41
N GLU A 158 9.26 -2.50 -0.78
CA GLU A 158 8.11 -1.89 -1.43
C GLU A 158 8.10 -0.37 -1.25
N VAL A 159 8.05 0.37 -2.34
CA VAL A 159 7.87 1.84 -2.28
C VAL A 159 6.67 2.28 -3.10
N THR A 160 5.93 3.25 -2.58
CA THR A 160 4.95 4.01 -3.35
C THR A 160 5.39 5.47 -3.42
N ILE A 161 5.42 6.05 -4.62
CA ILE A 161 5.82 7.44 -4.86
C ILE A 161 4.67 8.16 -5.56
N ASN A 162 4.11 9.17 -4.91
CA ASN A 162 3.05 10.02 -5.47
C ASN A 162 3.58 11.31 -6.09
N VAL A 163 3.73 11.35 -7.41
CA VAL A 163 4.10 12.54 -8.19
C VAL A 163 2.90 13.18 -8.90
N ALA A 164 1.66 12.91 -8.47
CA ALA A 164 0.46 13.44 -9.11
C ALA A 164 0.22 14.95 -8.84
N LEU A 165 0.92 15.54 -7.87
CA LEU A 165 0.81 16.97 -7.57
C LEU A 165 1.30 17.81 -8.76
N PHE A 166 0.48 18.78 -9.18
CA PHE A 166 0.75 19.65 -10.33
C PHE A 166 2.08 20.42 -10.22
N THR A 167 2.48 20.77 -8.99
CA THR A 167 3.70 21.50 -8.66
C THR A 167 4.99 20.71 -8.87
N ILE A 168 4.91 19.39 -9.05
CA ILE A 168 6.09 18.54 -9.18
C ILE A 168 6.68 18.69 -10.58
N THR A 169 7.95 19.08 -10.64
CA THR A 169 8.70 19.30 -11.88
C THR A 169 9.14 17.97 -12.50
N GLU A 170 9.43 17.97 -13.81
CA GLU A 170 10.01 16.77 -14.47
C GLU A 170 11.38 16.39 -13.89
N ASP A 171 12.18 17.36 -13.46
CA ASP A 171 13.44 17.13 -12.73
C ASP A 171 13.21 16.36 -11.42
N SER A 172 12.21 16.77 -10.64
CA SER A 172 11.84 16.08 -9.42
C SER A 172 11.40 14.64 -9.71
N ILE A 173 10.55 14.44 -10.72
CA ILE A 173 10.13 13.11 -11.18
C ILE A 173 11.36 12.26 -11.51
N THR A 174 12.29 12.79 -12.29
CA THR A 174 13.53 12.09 -12.67
C THR A 174 14.31 11.62 -11.45
N LYS A 175 14.50 12.48 -10.45
CA LYS A 175 15.18 12.14 -9.19
C LYS A 175 14.48 11.02 -8.39
N TYR A 176 13.14 11.03 -8.33
CA TYR A 176 12.40 9.95 -7.66
C TYR A 176 12.56 8.61 -8.37
N LEU A 177 12.64 8.66 -9.69
CA LEU A 177 12.77 7.49 -10.53
C LEU A 177 14.22 6.95 -10.50
N GLU A 178 15.22 7.83 -10.41
CA GLU A 178 16.61 7.48 -10.10
C GLU A 178 16.73 6.79 -8.74
N PHE A 179 16.09 7.33 -7.70
CA PHE A 179 16.03 6.67 -6.39
C PHE A 179 15.51 5.22 -6.47
N ILE A 180 14.42 4.98 -7.22
CA ILE A 180 13.88 3.63 -7.43
C ILE A 180 14.90 2.73 -8.15
N LYS A 181 15.64 3.28 -9.12
CA LYS A 181 16.63 2.54 -9.90
C LYS A 181 17.88 2.18 -9.08
N GLU A 182 18.36 3.11 -8.26
CA GLU A 182 19.59 2.95 -7.48
C GLU A 182 19.39 2.07 -6.24
N THR A 183 18.17 2.03 -5.70
CA THR A 183 17.84 1.24 -4.51
C THR A 183 17.58 -0.23 -4.87
N LYS A 184 18.66 -1.00 -5.05
CA LYS A 184 18.65 -2.42 -5.50
C LYS A 184 17.80 -3.38 -4.67
N CYS A 185 17.51 -3.03 -3.42
CA CYS A 185 16.72 -3.87 -2.52
C CYS A 185 15.22 -3.79 -2.82
N ILE A 186 14.75 -2.78 -3.58
CA ILE A 186 13.36 -2.64 -3.99
C ILE A 186 12.97 -3.80 -4.90
N LYS A 187 11.83 -4.41 -4.59
CA LYS A 187 11.21 -5.48 -5.39
C LYS A 187 9.90 -5.03 -6.02
N LYS A 188 9.26 -4.01 -5.44
CA LYS A 188 8.02 -3.43 -5.94
C LYS A 188 8.04 -1.91 -5.82
N ALA A 189 7.80 -1.22 -6.93
CA ALA A 189 7.61 0.22 -6.95
C ALA A 189 6.21 0.54 -7.46
N THR A 190 5.48 1.42 -6.79
CA THR A 190 4.22 1.98 -7.28
C THR A 190 4.42 3.47 -7.54
N ILE A 191 4.21 3.92 -8.77
CA ILE A 191 4.32 5.32 -9.15
C ILE A 191 2.92 5.83 -9.44
N ILE A 192 2.49 6.81 -8.65
CA ILE A 192 1.23 7.50 -8.82
C ILE A 192 1.48 8.84 -9.49
N PHE A 193 0.78 9.12 -10.58
CA PHE A 193 0.99 10.32 -11.38
C PHE A 193 -0.31 10.80 -12.00
N ASN A 194 -0.29 12.06 -12.46
CA ASN A 194 -1.38 12.68 -13.20
C ASN A 194 -1.16 12.47 -14.71
N GLY A 195 -2.22 12.40 -15.52
CA GLY A 195 -2.16 12.24 -16.97
C GLY A 195 -1.18 13.19 -17.68
N ASN A 196 -1.08 14.44 -17.20
CA ASN A 196 -0.10 15.40 -17.75
C ASN A 196 1.38 15.02 -17.54
N LYS A 197 1.70 14.00 -16.73
CA LYS A 197 3.06 13.48 -16.49
C LYS A 197 3.37 12.21 -17.28
N VAL A 198 2.43 11.66 -18.05
CA VAL A 198 2.59 10.39 -18.80
C VAL A 198 3.87 10.39 -19.63
N VAL A 199 4.19 11.51 -20.31
CA VAL A 199 5.38 11.61 -21.16
C VAL A 199 6.67 11.48 -20.35
N ALA A 200 6.77 12.17 -19.20
CA ALA A 200 7.95 12.11 -18.34
C ALA A 200 8.15 10.69 -17.76
N ILE A 201 7.05 10.06 -17.32
CA ILE A 201 7.08 8.68 -16.81
C ILE A 201 7.47 7.68 -17.91
N SER A 202 6.92 7.83 -19.12
CA SER A 202 7.22 6.94 -20.26
C SER A 202 8.69 6.95 -20.63
N LYS A 203 9.30 8.14 -20.74
CA LYS A 203 10.74 8.29 -21.05
C LYS A 203 11.65 7.59 -20.05
N PHE A 204 11.26 7.60 -18.77
CA PHE A 204 12.00 6.88 -17.75
C PHE A 204 11.90 5.36 -17.94
N LEU A 205 10.69 4.86 -18.16
CA LEU A 205 10.43 3.42 -18.29
C LEU A 205 11.12 2.81 -19.50
N GLU A 206 11.19 3.53 -20.63
CA GLU A 206 11.94 3.10 -21.82
C GLU A 206 13.42 2.81 -21.51
N ASN A 207 13.99 3.55 -20.56
CA ASN A 207 15.39 3.42 -20.13
C ASN A 207 15.54 2.61 -18.84
N TYR A 208 14.45 2.09 -18.30
CA TYR A 208 14.43 1.38 -17.03
C TYR A 208 14.72 -0.10 -17.24
N LYS A 209 15.99 -0.47 -17.13
CA LYS A 209 16.45 -1.85 -16.99
C LYS A 209 16.83 -2.08 -15.54
N SER A 210 15.98 -2.76 -14.77
CA SER A 210 16.18 -2.97 -13.35
C SER A 210 15.80 -4.38 -12.93
N GLU A 211 16.43 -4.87 -11.86
CA GLU A 211 16.04 -6.09 -11.14
C GLU A 211 14.77 -5.91 -10.29
N VAL A 212 14.12 -4.74 -10.34
CA VAL A 212 12.82 -4.52 -9.70
C VAL A 212 11.79 -5.44 -10.35
N LEU A 213 11.26 -6.34 -9.54
CA LEU A 213 10.37 -7.42 -9.99
C LEU A 213 9.02 -6.89 -10.50
N ALA A 214 8.57 -5.74 -9.99
CA ALA A 214 7.30 -5.14 -10.41
C ALA A 214 7.32 -3.61 -10.29
N VAL A 215 6.96 -2.92 -11.38
CA VAL A 215 6.58 -1.51 -11.35
C VAL A 215 5.08 -1.44 -11.60
N HIS A 216 4.34 -0.77 -10.71
CA HIS A 216 2.92 -0.51 -10.86
C HIS A 216 2.73 0.97 -11.15
N LEU A 217 2.02 1.27 -12.23
CA LEU A 217 1.77 2.64 -12.65
C LEU A 217 0.32 2.96 -12.34
N GLN A 218 0.06 4.07 -11.65
CA GLN A 218 -1.29 4.51 -11.27
C GLN A 218 -1.51 5.93 -11.78
N CYS A 219 -2.26 6.05 -12.87
CA CYS A 219 -2.58 7.33 -13.48
C CYS A 219 -3.94 7.86 -13.02
N PHE A 220 -3.99 9.12 -12.60
CA PHE A 220 -5.22 9.84 -12.25
C PHE A 220 -5.46 11.04 -13.17
N MET A 221 -6.72 11.44 -13.33
CA MET A 221 -7.15 12.64 -14.06
C MET A 221 -6.54 12.73 -15.47
N LEU A 222 -7.07 11.89 -16.36
CA LEU A 222 -6.68 11.79 -17.75
C LEU A 222 -7.27 12.93 -18.57
N TYR A 223 -6.43 13.54 -19.36
CA TYR A 223 -6.81 14.50 -20.39
C TYR A 223 -7.01 13.77 -21.73
N GLU A 224 -7.64 14.45 -22.70
CA GLU A 224 -8.09 13.84 -23.97
C GLU A 224 -7.01 13.11 -24.78
N LEU A 225 -5.74 13.49 -24.63
CA LEU A 225 -4.59 12.91 -25.35
C LEU A 225 -3.85 11.80 -24.56
N ASP A 226 -4.14 11.65 -23.29
CA ASP A 226 -3.49 10.67 -22.42
C ASP A 226 -3.85 9.20 -22.73
N PRO A 227 -5.04 8.83 -23.28
CA PRO A 227 -5.33 7.45 -23.66
C PRO A 227 -4.30 6.84 -24.61
N SER A 228 -3.99 7.52 -25.72
CA SER A 228 -3.08 7.00 -26.73
C SER A 228 -1.65 6.91 -26.19
N ARG A 229 -1.26 7.86 -25.33
CA ARG A 229 0.07 7.88 -24.70
C ARG A 229 0.22 6.79 -23.66
N LEU A 230 -0.83 6.47 -22.90
CA LEU A 230 -0.82 5.37 -21.96
C LEU A 230 -0.81 4.01 -22.65
N LEU A 231 -1.52 3.87 -23.76
CA LEU A 231 -1.42 2.68 -24.62
C LEU A 231 0.01 2.51 -25.15
N GLU A 232 0.62 3.58 -25.68
CA GLU A 232 2.01 3.56 -26.12
C GLU A 232 2.98 3.21 -24.98
N MET A 233 2.76 3.74 -23.78
CA MET A 233 3.56 3.41 -22.60
C MET A 233 3.38 1.94 -22.18
N ALA A 234 2.14 1.43 -22.18
CA ALA A 234 1.86 0.03 -21.91
C ALA A 234 2.51 -0.88 -22.97
N ASP A 235 2.53 -0.45 -24.24
CA ASP A 235 3.17 -1.15 -25.34
C ASP A 235 4.68 -1.28 -25.19
N LYS A 236 5.32 -0.22 -24.71
CA LYS A 236 6.78 -0.14 -24.56
C LYS A 236 7.31 -0.72 -23.25
N THR A 237 6.44 -1.17 -22.35
CA THR A 237 6.85 -1.64 -21.03
C THR A 237 6.30 -3.04 -20.73
N ASP A 238 7.06 -3.79 -19.92
CA ASP A 238 6.64 -5.11 -19.44
C ASP A 238 5.75 -5.03 -18.19
N PHE A 239 5.37 -3.82 -17.79
CA PHE A 239 4.71 -3.55 -16.51
C PHE A 239 3.22 -3.29 -16.70
N PRO A 240 2.35 -3.82 -15.81
CA PRO A 240 0.94 -3.49 -15.86
C PRO A 240 0.70 -2.02 -15.48
N VAL A 241 -0.13 -1.35 -16.29
CA VAL A 241 -0.56 0.03 -16.06
C VAL A 241 -1.95 0.01 -15.45
N ALA A 242 -2.06 0.46 -14.20
CA ALA A 242 -3.35 0.69 -13.57
C ALA A 242 -3.82 2.13 -13.82
N VAL A 243 -5.09 2.26 -14.15
CA VAL A 243 -5.69 3.56 -14.49
C VAL A 243 -6.82 3.82 -13.51
N TRP A 244 -6.75 4.94 -12.81
CA TRP A 244 -7.68 5.29 -11.75
C TRP A 244 -8.28 6.66 -11.99
N ASP A 245 -9.45 6.70 -12.62
CA ASP A 245 -10.02 7.95 -13.13
C ASP A 245 -11.55 8.01 -12.98
N THR A 246 -12.06 9.19 -12.63
CA THR A 246 -13.49 9.48 -12.38
C THR A 246 -14.23 10.01 -13.61
N THR A 247 -13.51 10.34 -14.66
CA THR A 247 -13.92 11.07 -15.87
C THR A 247 -13.78 10.27 -17.17
N VAL A 248 -13.46 8.97 -17.09
CA VAL A 248 -13.22 8.13 -18.28
C VAL A 248 -14.50 7.96 -19.09
N CYS A 249 -14.73 8.85 -20.05
CA CYS A 249 -15.86 8.79 -20.97
C CYS A 249 -15.66 7.76 -22.11
N LYS A 250 -14.46 7.16 -22.25
CA LYS A 250 -14.10 6.22 -23.34
C LYS A 250 -13.36 4.97 -22.82
N LEU A 251 -13.98 4.26 -21.88
CA LEU A 251 -13.45 3.04 -21.26
C LEU A 251 -13.22 1.87 -22.24
N GLU A 252 -13.96 1.85 -23.34
CA GLU A 252 -13.98 0.74 -24.29
C GLU A 252 -12.60 0.41 -24.87
N ASN A 253 -11.83 1.44 -25.26
CA ASN A 253 -10.51 1.24 -25.87
C ASN A 253 -9.48 0.65 -24.87
N TRP A 254 -9.75 0.76 -23.57
CA TRP A 254 -8.80 0.44 -22.50
C TRP A 254 -9.06 -0.96 -21.94
N MET A 255 -10.33 -1.36 -21.89
CA MET A 255 -10.73 -2.71 -21.51
C MET A 255 -10.34 -3.78 -22.53
N LEU A 256 -9.76 -3.41 -23.68
CA LEU A 256 -9.32 -4.36 -24.70
C LEU A 256 -7.82 -4.72 -24.58
N ASP A 257 -7.03 -3.94 -23.84
CA ASP A 257 -5.62 -4.23 -23.61
C ASP A 257 -5.41 -4.99 -22.29
N LYS A 258 -4.76 -6.15 -22.34
CA LYS A 258 -4.51 -7.00 -21.17
C LYS A 258 -3.49 -6.40 -20.18
N ARG A 259 -2.67 -5.45 -20.61
CA ARG A 259 -1.67 -4.77 -19.77
C ARG A 259 -2.22 -3.52 -19.08
N ILE A 260 -3.41 -3.06 -19.47
CA ILE A 260 -4.08 -1.94 -18.82
C ILE A 260 -5.18 -2.47 -17.90
N VAL A 261 -5.02 -2.20 -16.61
CA VAL A 261 -6.05 -2.49 -15.60
C VAL A 261 -6.78 -1.20 -15.29
N VAL A 262 -8.01 -1.08 -15.80
CA VAL A 262 -8.85 0.07 -15.44
C VAL A 262 -9.60 -0.21 -14.14
N LEU A 263 -9.37 0.66 -13.16
CA LEU A 263 -10.12 0.71 -11.92
C LEU A 263 -11.03 1.94 -11.99
N PRO A 264 -12.32 1.81 -12.30
CA PRO A 264 -13.20 2.97 -12.35
C PRO A 264 -13.47 3.46 -10.92
N VAL A 265 -13.23 4.75 -10.65
CA VAL A 265 -13.74 5.41 -9.44
C VAL A 265 -15.15 5.86 -9.74
N VAL A 266 -16.11 4.95 -9.56
CA VAL A 266 -17.52 5.26 -9.78
C VAL A 266 -18.14 5.78 -8.51
N HIS A 267 -18.48 7.08 -8.50
CA HIS A 267 -19.14 7.67 -7.34
C HIS A 267 -20.59 7.24 -7.18
N ASN A 268 -21.30 6.83 -8.25
CA ASN A 268 -22.65 6.26 -8.13
C ASN A 268 -23.14 5.44 -9.35
N ARG A 269 -22.68 5.70 -10.59
CA ARG A 269 -23.10 4.95 -11.81
C ARG A 269 -22.01 4.97 -12.90
N MET A 270 -21.76 3.82 -13.52
CA MET A 270 -20.87 3.68 -14.69
C MET A 270 -21.76 3.61 -15.94
N HIS A 271 -21.59 4.53 -16.89
CA HIS A 271 -22.22 4.40 -18.21
C HIS A 271 -21.35 3.48 -19.07
N VAL A 272 -21.95 2.41 -19.60
CA VAL A 272 -21.28 1.35 -20.34
C VAL A 272 -21.81 1.34 -21.77
N THR A 273 -20.93 1.30 -22.76
CA THR A 273 -21.33 1.19 -24.17
C THR A 273 -21.74 -0.25 -24.49
N SER A 274 -22.56 -0.45 -25.52
CA SER A 274 -22.96 -1.79 -25.96
C SER A 274 -21.76 -2.67 -26.33
N ALA A 275 -20.67 -2.08 -26.81
CA ALA A 275 -19.45 -2.82 -27.11
C ALA A 275 -18.68 -3.25 -25.85
N MET A 276 -18.67 -2.42 -24.79
CA MET A 276 -18.14 -2.84 -23.48
C MET A 276 -18.96 -3.98 -22.88
N GLU A 277 -20.30 -3.94 -22.94
CA GLU A 277 -21.16 -5.03 -22.42
C GLU A 277 -20.85 -6.39 -23.06
N ASN A 278 -20.41 -6.36 -24.31
CA ASN A 278 -20.05 -7.54 -25.08
C ASN A 278 -18.60 -8.00 -24.87
N SER A 279 -17.75 -7.19 -24.20
CA SER A 279 -16.36 -7.55 -23.91
C SER A 279 -16.25 -8.63 -22.82
N PRO A 280 -15.49 -9.72 -23.05
CA PRO A 280 -15.20 -10.72 -22.02
C PRO A 280 -14.51 -10.12 -20.77
N LEU A 281 -13.70 -9.07 -20.96
CA LEU A 281 -12.99 -8.39 -19.86
C LEU A 281 -13.94 -7.56 -19.00
N TYR A 282 -14.96 -6.93 -19.60
CA TYR A 282 -16.03 -6.27 -18.84
C TYR A 282 -16.87 -7.26 -18.05
N LYS A 283 -17.17 -8.44 -18.60
CA LYS A 283 -17.89 -9.51 -17.86
C LYS A 283 -17.09 -9.97 -16.64
N GLN A 284 -15.78 -10.21 -16.79
CA GLN A 284 -14.89 -10.53 -15.66
C GLN A 284 -14.83 -9.40 -14.63
N PHE A 285 -14.74 -8.14 -15.08
CA PHE A 285 -14.77 -6.98 -14.20
C PHE A 285 -16.09 -6.91 -13.41
N LYS A 286 -17.23 -7.10 -14.07
CA LYS A 286 -18.56 -7.10 -13.46
C LYS A 286 -18.69 -8.22 -12.41
N GLU A 287 -18.27 -9.44 -12.74
CA GLU A 287 -18.30 -10.59 -11.84
C GLU A 287 -17.43 -10.37 -10.59
N LYS A 288 -16.26 -9.76 -10.76
CA LYS A 288 -15.29 -9.61 -9.68
C LYS A 288 -15.55 -8.40 -8.77
N TYR A 289 -16.09 -7.30 -9.30
CA TYR A 289 -16.15 -6.02 -8.58
C TYR A 289 -17.55 -5.42 -8.44
N LEU A 290 -18.49 -5.72 -9.35
CA LEU A 290 -19.84 -5.14 -9.31
C LEU A 290 -20.87 -6.04 -8.62
N ILE A 291 -20.64 -7.35 -8.51
CA ILE A 291 -21.53 -8.26 -7.76
C ILE A 291 -21.47 -7.99 -6.24
N GLN A 292 -20.38 -7.43 -5.72
CA GLN A 292 -20.22 -7.15 -4.29
C GLN A 292 -20.96 -5.88 -3.79
N LEU A 293 -21.66 -5.16 -4.68
CA LEU A 293 -22.34 -3.90 -4.37
C LEU A 293 -23.88 -4.00 -4.41
N ASN A 294 -24.43 -5.20 -4.59
CA ASN A 294 -25.86 -5.52 -4.44
C ASN A 294 -26.06 -6.48 -3.27
#